data_AF-A0A7S2Z5M1-F1
#
_entry.id   AF-A0A7S2Z5M1-F1
#
_cell.length_a   1.000
_cell.length_b   1.000
_cell.length_c   1.000
_cell.angle_alpha   90.00
_cell.angle_beta   90.00
_cell.angle_gamma   90.00
#
_symmetry.space_group_name_H-M   'P 1'
#
loop_
_entity.id
_entity.type
_entity.pdbx_description
1 polymer ?
#
loop_
_entity_poly.entity_id
_entity_poly.type
_entity_poly.pdbx_seq_one_letter_code
_entity_poly.pdbx_strand_id
1 'polypeptide(L)'
;QQMFEPLVKACKEAGIAMDVTTSKTLADSLDLAGAAVAKGGQGTPKDAYLNTLIRFMATRCMTQAEYFCSGEVAQAQFSHYGLAMPIYTHFTSPIRRYADVIVHRMLAACIGLEAPAVQLCESALVDEQCEVLNVRHRNAQYAGRASAELYTLVFFRGNAKEVDARVVKVREKGVIVFIPKYGIEGALVGDATERLELFDTCRVKIEVKQEGQSRQEHLVLSLVA
;
A
#
# COMPACT_ATOMS: atom_id res chain seq x y z
N GLN A 1 2.13 -8.18 14.06
CA GLN A 1 0.70 -8.27 14.45
C GLN A 1 0.13 -6.93 14.90
N GLN A 2 0.85 -6.11 15.68
CA GLN A 2 0.40 -4.75 16.08
C GLN A 2 -0.06 -3.86 14.91
N MET A 3 0.63 -3.92 13.76
CA MET A 3 0.26 -3.14 12.57
C MET A 3 -1.13 -3.45 12.00
N PHE A 4 -1.68 -4.63 12.27
CA PHE A 4 -3.01 -5.05 11.82
C PHE A 4 -4.12 -4.76 12.85
N GLU A 5 -3.80 -4.36 14.08
CA GLU A 5 -4.80 -4.06 15.12
C GLU A 5 -5.84 -3.01 14.67
N PRO A 6 -5.45 -1.89 14.02
CA PRO A 6 -6.43 -0.92 13.55
C PRO A 6 -7.39 -1.50 12.51
N LEU A 7 -6.88 -2.36 11.63
CA LEU A 7 -7.69 -3.03 10.60
C LEU A 7 -8.68 -4.02 11.23
N VAL A 8 -8.22 -4.83 12.18
CA VAL A 8 -9.08 -5.81 12.87
C VAL A 8 -10.19 -5.10 13.63
N LYS A 9 -9.87 -3.99 14.31
CA LYS A 9 -10.87 -3.16 15.01
C LYS A 9 -11.91 -2.58 14.03
N ALA A 10 -11.44 -1.97 12.94
CA ALA A 10 -12.27 -1.46 11.85
C ALA A 10 -13.22 -2.52 11.27
N CYS A 11 -12.70 -3.71 10.98
CA CYS A 11 -13.51 -4.79 10.42
C CYS A 11 -14.53 -5.31 11.44
N LYS A 12 -14.16 -5.40 12.72
CA LYS A 12 -15.07 -5.83 13.80
C LYS A 12 -16.25 -4.87 13.96
N GLU A 13 -16.00 -3.55 13.89
CA GLU A 13 -17.06 -2.52 13.92
C GLU A 13 -18.03 -2.67 12.75
N ALA A 14 -17.53 -3.09 11.58
CA ALA A 14 -18.35 -3.41 10.40
C ALA A 14 -18.94 -4.83 10.39
N GLY A 15 -18.81 -5.60 11.48
CA GLY A 15 -19.34 -6.97 11.58
C GLY A 15 -18.56 -8.02 10.76
N ILE A 16 -17.34 -7.71 10.33
CA ILE A 16 -16.47 -8.59 9.54
C ILE A 16 -15.41 -9.24 10.45
N ALA A 17 -15.45 -10.56 10.56
CA ALA A 17 -14.42 -11.33 11.24
C ALA A 17 -13.14 -11.41 10.41
N MET A 18 -12.01 -11.06 11.03
CA MET A 18 -10.68 -11.08 10.40
C MET A 18 -9.69 -11.86 11.26
N ASP A 19 -8.93 -12.75 10.61
CA ASP A 19 -7.85 -13.51 11.22
C ASP A 19 -6.52 -13.08 10.62
N VAL A 20 -5.60 -12.59 11.45
CA VAL A 20 -4.29 -12.04 11.04
C VAL A 20 -3.13 -12.91 11.52
N THR A 21 -3.40 -14.15 11.95
CA THR A 21 -2.39 -15.06 12.49
C THR A 21 -1.36 -15.50 11.44
N THR A 22 -1.82 -15.81 10.22
CA THR A 22 -0.98 -16.27 9.10
C THR A 22 -1.37 -15.57 7.81
N SER A 23 -0.51 -15.59 6.80
CA SER A 23 -0.84 -15.04 5.48
C SER A 23 -2.03 -15.76 4.82
N LYS A 24 -2.17 -17.07 5.07
CA LYS A 24 -3.29 -17.87 4.56
C LYS A 24 -4.61 -17.52 5.24
N THR A 25 -4.65 -17.50 6.56
CA THR A 25 -5.88 -17.16 7.30
C THR A 25 -6.32 -15.71 7.05
N LEU A 26 -5.36 -14.81 6.81
CA LEU A 26 -5.64 -13.46 6.33
C LEU A 26 -6.29 -13.45 4.95
N ALA A 27 -5.74 -14.19 3.98
CA ALA A 27 -6.32 -14.29 2.64
C ALA A 27 -7.74 -14.89 2.68
N ASP A 28 -7.91 -16.02 3.40
CA ASP A 28 -9.19 -16.71 3.54
C ASP A 28 -10.24 -15.79 4.19
N SER A 29 -9.88 -15.03 5.24
CA SER A 29 -10.81 -14.08 5.88
C SER A 29 -11.18 -12.89 4.99
N LEU A 30 -10.25 -12.39 4.15
CA LEU A 30 -10.54 -11.36 3.15
C LEU A 30 -11.46 -11.87 2.04
N ASP A 31 -11.32 -13.13 1.63
CA ASP A 31 -12.20 -13.75 0.64
C ASP A 31 -13.61 -13.97 1.20
N LEU A 32 -13.71 -14.45 2.44
CA LEU A 32 -14.97 -14.60 3.16
C LEU A 32 -15.69 -13.27 3.38
N ALA A 33 -14.95 -12.22 3.74
CA ALA A 33 -15.48 -10.86 3.84
C ALA A 33 -16.10 -10.41 2.50
N GLY A 34 -15.40 -10.63 1.39
CA GLY A 34 -15.93 -10.33 0.06
C GLY A 34 -17.20 -11.11 -0.28
N ALA A 35 -17.26 -12.40 0.08
CA ALA A 35 -18.42 -13.24 -0.15
C ALA A 35 -19.64 -12.85 0.70
N ALA A 36 -19.43 -12.46 1.97
CA ALA A 36 -20.48 -11.99 2.87
C ALA A 36 -21.11 -10.69 2.36
N VAL A 37 -20.27 -9.74 1.93
CA VAL A 37 -20.66 -8.46 1.34
C VAL A 37 -21.44 -8.65 0.03
N ALA A 38 -21.02 -9.59 -0.82
CA ALA A 38 -21.70 -9.89 -2.08
C ALA A 38 -23.10 -10.50 -1.91
N LYS A 39 -23.31 -11.28 -0.84
CA LYS A 39 -24.58 -11.96 -0.56
C LYS A 39 -25.61 -11.11 0.17
N GLY A 40 -25.24 -9.91 0.63
CA GLY A 40 -26.14 -9.03 1.37
C GLY A 40 -26.58 -9.65 2.70
N GLY A 41 -25.63 -10.19 3.45
CA GLY A 41 -25.89 -10.75 4.78
C GLY A 41 -26.50 -9.72 5.73
N GLN A 42 -27.20 -10.22 6.76
CA GLN A 42 -27.88 -9.41 7.78
C GLN A 42 -26.86 -8.48 8.47
N GLY A 43 -26.92 -7.18 8.18
CA GLY A 43 -26.02 -6.16 8.75
C GLY A 43 -24.78 -5.80 7.91
N THR A 44 -24.51 -6.46 6.78
CA THR A 44 -23.40 -6.08 5.87
C THR A 44 -23.89 -5.19 4.72
N PRO A 45 -23.30 -4.01 4.49
CA PRO A 45 -23.62 -3.18 3.34
C PRO A 45 -23.42 -3.96 2.04
N LYS A 46 -24.42 -3.95 1.15
CA LYS A 46 -24.36 -4.59 -0.17
C LYS A 46 -23.44 -3.76 -1.09
N ASP A 47 -22.13 -3.88 -0.91
CA ASP A 47 -21.15 -3.00 -1.54
C ASP A 47 -19.94 -3.79 -2.05
N ALA A 48 -19.95 -4.12 -3.34
CA ALA A 48 -18.85 -4.84 -3.99
C ALA A 48 -17.48 -4.16 -3.81
N TYR A 49 -17.45 -2.85 -3.53
CA TYR A 49 -16.22 -2.10 -3.36
C TYR A 49 -15.58 -2.25 -1.95
N LEU A 50 -16.36 -2.66 -0.94
CA LEU A 50 -15.88 -2.80 0.43
C LEU A 50 -14.73 -3.81 0.55
N ASN A 51 -14.80 -4.94 -0.15
CA ASN A 51 -13.71 -5.93 -0.18
C ASN A 51 -12.41 -5.32 -0.72
N THR A 52 -12.49 -4.56 -1.81
CA THR A 52 -11.33 -3.85 -2.39
C THR A 52 -10.73 -2.87 -1.39
N LEU A 53 -11.57 -2.14 -0.65
CA LEU A 53 -11.11 -1.20 0.37
C LEU A 53 -10.42 -1.90 1.55
N ILE A 54 -10.98 -3.00 2.05
CA ILE A 54 -10.37 -3.78 3.14
C ILE A 54 -9.02 -4.36 2.69
N ARG A 55 -8.92 -4.87 1.46
CA ARG A 55 -7.63 -5.35 0.89
C ARG A 55 -6.60 -4.25 0.75
N PHE A 56 -7.04 -3.08 0.32
CA PHE A 56 -6.19 -1.90 0.25
C PHE A 56 -5.63 -1.54 1.63
N MET A 57 -6.49 -1.45 2.66
CA MET A 57 -6.04 -1.21 4.03
C MET A 57 -5.15 -2.33 4.59
N ALA A 58 -5.45 -3.60 4.29
CA ALA A 58 -4.62 -4.72 4.69
C ALA A 58 -3.21 -4.62 4.12
N THR A 59 -3.07 -4.18 2.87
CA THR A 59 -1.77 -3.94 2.24
C THR A 59 -1.00 -2.81 2.93
N ARG A 60 -1.70 -1.79 3.46
CA ARG A 60 -1.08 -0.68 4.22
C ARG A 60 -0.56 -1.11 5.59
N CYS A 61 -1.09 -2.18 6.15
CA CYS A 61 -0.62 -2.77 7.41
C CYS A 61 0.62 -3.67 7.23
N MET A 62 0.96 -4.04 5.98
CA MET A 62 2.13 -4.88 5.69
C MET A 62 3.42 -4.08 5.74
N THR A 63 4.51 -4.74 6.14
CA THR A 63 5.86 -4.18 6.08
C THR A 63 6.38 -4.16 4.64
N GLN A 64 7.26 -3.20 4.35
CA GLN A 64 7.94 -3.16 3.07
C GLN A 64 8.88 -4.36 2.92
N ALA A 65 8.90 -4.99 1.74
CA ALA A 65 9.87 -6.03 1.42
C ALA A 65 11.24 -5.40 1.12
N GLU A 66 12.30 -6.05 1.60
CA GLU A 66 13.68 -5.56 1.53
C GLU A 66 14.60 -6.65 0.96
N TYR A 67 15.62 -6.23 0.23
CA TYR A 67 16.74 -7.10 -0.13
C TYR A 67 17.66 -7.26 1.08
N PHE A 68 18.21 -8.46 1.26
CA PHE A 68 19.19 -8.74 2.30
C PHE A 68 20.19 -9.79 1.81
N CYS A 69 21.36 -9.84 2.44
CA CYS A 69 22.37 -10.86 2.20
C CYS A 69 22.08 -12.11 3.03
N SER A 70 22.10 -13.30 2.43
CA SER A 70 21.85 -14.57 3.13
C SER A 70 22.92 -14.91 4.18
N GLY A 71 24.09 -14.26 4.14
CA GLY A 71 25.14 -14.42 5.15
C GLY A 71 24.90 -13.63 6.44
N GLU A 72 24.12 -12.54 6.37
CA GLU A 72 23.90 -11.63 7.51
C GLU A 72 22.57 -11.88 8.23
N VAL A 73 21.60 -12.50 7.53
CA VAL A 73 20.26 -12.77 8.05
C VAL A 73 20.08 -14.27 8.31
N ALA A 74 19.45 -14.62 9.45
CA ALA A 74 19.13 -16.00 9.77
C ALA A 74 18.11 -16.59 8.79
N GLN A 75 18.31 -17.85 8.36
CA GLN A 75 17.47 -18.53 7.37
C GLN A 75 15.97 -18.57 7.73
N ALA A 76 15.64 -18.58 9.02
CA ALA A 76 14.25 -18.52 9.50
C ALA A 76 13.51 -17.24 9.06
N GLN A 77 14.22 -16.19 8.63
CA GLN A 77 13.66 -14.91 8.18
C GLN A 77 13.59 -14.79 6.66
N PHE A 78 13.99 -15.81 5.89
CA PHE A 78 13.99 -15.74 4.42
C PHE A 78 12.59 -15.80 3.80
N SER A 79 11.59 -16.18 4.59
CA SER A 79 10.22 -16.36 4.13
C SER A 79 9.59 -15.05 3.69
N HIS A 80 8.99 -15.04 2.50
CA HIS A 80 8.28 -13.90 1.96
C HIS A 80 6.79 -13.98 2.31
N TYR A 81 6.37 -13.24 3.35
CA TYR A 81 5.00 -13.26 3.89
C TYR A 81 3.92 -13.05 2.83
N GLY A 82 4.06 -12.00 2.00
CA GLY A 82 3.04 -11.64 1.00
C GLY A 82 2.92 -12.59 -0.19
N LEU A 83 3.90 -13.46 -0.41
CA LEU A 83 3.89 -14.46 -1.49
C LEU A 83 3.68 -15.88 -0.95
N ALA A 84 3.65 -16.05 0.37
CA ALA A 84 3.63 -17.34 1.04
C ALA A 84 4.74 -18.30 0.55
N MET A 85 5.94 -17.78 0.27
CA MET A 85 7.09 -18.56 -0.19
C MET A 85 8.20 -18.61 0.86
N PRO A 86 8.92 -19.74 1.02
CA PRO A 86 10.00 -19.87 2.01
C PRO A 86 11.27 -19.08 1.64
N ILE A 87 11.47 -18.78 0.35
CA ILE A 87 12.57 -17.98 -0.16
C ILE A 87 12.11 -17.31 -1.45
N TYR A 88 12.58 -16.09 -1.70
CA TYR A 88 12.25 -15.33 -2.91
C TYR A 88 13.39 -14.39 -3.31
N THR A 89 13.56 -14.18 -4.61
CA THR A 89 14.47 -13.17 -5.16
C THR A 89 13.96 -12.66 -6.51
N HIS A 90 14.45 -11.50 -6.95
CA HIS A 90 14.15 -10.96 -8.26
C HIS A 90 15.15 -11.45 -9.31
N PHE A 91 14.66 -11.89 -10.47
CA PHE A 91 15.50 -12.32 -11.59
C PHE A 91 15.12 -11.73 -12.98
N THR A 92 13.86 -11.34 -13.18
CA THR A 92 13.28 -11.18 -14.52
C THR A 92 13.52 -9.83 -15.19
N SER A 93 14.22 -8.87 -14.56
CA SER A 93 14.32 -7.50 -15.11
C SER A 93 15.66 -6.78 -14.89
N PRO A 94 16.80 -7.36 -15.30
CA PRO A 94 18.14 -6.78 -15.13
C PRO A 94 18.32 -5.38 -15.73
N ILE A 95 17.53 -5.02 -16.74
CA ILE A 95 17.58 -3.67 -17.35
C ILE A 95 17.13 -2.57 -16.36
N ARG A 96 16.19 -2.87 -15.45
CA ARG A 96 15.56 -1.87 -14.57
C ARG A 96 15.87 -2.05 -13.08
N ARG A 97 16.51 -3.15 -12.67
CA ARG A 97 16.90 -3.37 -11.27
C ARG A 97 18.28 -4.01 -11.20
N TYR A 98 19.17 -3.40 -10.44
CA TYR A 98 20.52 -3.92 -10.25
C TYR A 98 20.55 -5.20 -9.41
N ALA A 99 19.57 -5.42 -8.53
CA ALA A 99 19.39 -6.69 -7.82
C ALA A 99 19.29 -7.88 -8.80
N ASP A 100 18.51 -7.75 -9.88
CA ASP A 100 18.43 -8.80 -10.91
C ASP A 100 19.81 -9.03 -11.54
N VAL A 101 20.60 -7.98 -11.82
CA VAL A 101 21.97 -8.12 -12.39
C VAL A 101 22.88 -8.94 -11.47
N ILE A 102 22.83 -8.69 -10.16
CA ILE A 102 23.59 -9.47 -9.17
C ILE A 102 23.17 -10.94 -9.23
N VAL A 103 21.87 -11.22 -9.23
CA VAL A 103 21.34 -12.60 -9.30
C VAL A 103 21.75 -13.28 -10.60
N HIS A 104 21.70 -12.58 -11.74
CA HIS A 104 22.17 -13.11 -13.03
C HIS A 104 23.65 -13.51 -12.98
N ARG A 105 24.52 -12.66 -12.39
CA ARG A 105 25.95 -12.96 -12.21
C ARG A 105 26.18 -14.14 -11.27
N MET A 106 25.48 -14.19 -10.14
CA MET A 106 25.57 -15.32 -9.19
C MET A 106 25.13 -16.62 -9.86
N LEU A 107 24.02 -16.61 -10.60
CA LEU A 107 23.52 -17.79 -11.30
C LEU A 107 24.49 -18.26 -12.39
N ALA A 108 25.06 -17.33 -13.18
CA ALA A 108 26.07 -17.64 -14.20
C ALA A 108 27.30 -18.33 -13.58
N ALA A 109 27.74 -17.86 -12.40
CA ALA A 109 28.82 -18.50 -11.65
C ALA A 109 28.41 -19.88 -11.09
N CYS A 110 27.21 -20.03 -10.56
CA CYS A 110 26.71 -21.31 -10.02
C CYS A 110 26.63 -22.41 -11.09
N ILE A 111 26.33 -22.06 -12.34
CA ILE A 111 26.27 -23.01 -13.46
C ILE A 111 27.60 -23.17 -14.20
N GLY A 112 28.66 -22.47 -13.77
CA GLY A 112 29.99 -22.55 -14.36
C GLY A 112 30.15 -21.84 -15.71
N LEU A 113 29.25 -20.92 -16.06
CA LEU A 113 29.36 -20.11 -17.28
C LEU A 113 30.42 -19.01 -17.13
N GLU A 114 30.53 -18.43 -15.93
CA GLU A 114 31.48 -17.36 -15.61
C GLU A 114 32.16 -17.66 -14.26
N ALA A 115 33.31 -17.02 -13.99
CA ALA A 115 33.96 -17.12 -12.69
C ALA A 115 33.17 -16.30 -11.65
N PRO A 116 33.10 -16.74 -10.38
CA PRO A 116 32.43 -15.99 -9.33
C PRO A 116 33.13 -14.65 -9.12
N ALA A 117 32.37 -13.56 -9.17
CA ALA A 117 32.90 -12.24 -8.86
C ALA A 117 33.29 -12.20 -7.37
N VAL A 118 34.55 -11.84 -7.08
CA VAL A 118 35.11 -11.82 -5.71
C VAL A 118 34.24 -10.98 -4.76
N GLN A 119 33.76 -9.83 -5.24
CA GLN A 119 32.89 -8.92 -4.49
C GLN A 119 31.54 -9.53 -4.09
N LEU A 120 31.04 -10.51 -4.87
CA LEU A 120 29.79 -11.20 -4.59
C LEU A 120 29.96 -12.41 -3.66
N CYS A 121 31.21 -12.75 -3.31
CA CYS A 121 31.53 -13.83 -2.38
C CYS A 121 31.68 -13.32 -0.93
N GLU A 122 31.76 -12.00 -0.72
CA GLU A 122 31.92 -11.38 0.59
C GLU A 122 30.56 -10.88 1.10
N SER A 123 30.08 -11.45 2.22
CA SER A 123 28.73 -11.18 2.72
C SER A 123 28.51 -9.71 3.08
N ALA A 124 29.52 -9.08 3.70
CA ALA A 124 29.48 -7.68 4.09
C ALA A 124 29.34 -6.72 2.90
N LEU A 125 30.06 -6.99 1.79
CA LEU A 125 29.94 -6.17 0.58
C LEU A 125 28.57 -6.32 -0.06
N VAL A 126 28.04 -7.55 -0.13
CA VAL A 126 26.69 -7.80 -0.68
C VAL A 126 25.63 -7.13 0.19
N ASP A 127 25.79 -7.15 1.50
CA ASP A 127 24.85 -6.50 2.43
C ASP A 127 24.82 -4.98 2.26
N GLU A 128 25.99 -4.33 2.13
CA GLU A 128 26.08 -2.90 1.80
C GLU A 128 25.37 -2.59 0.47
N GLN A 129 25.51 -3.44 -0.54
CA GLN A 129 24.78 -3.28 -1.80
C GLN A 129 23.26 -3.42 -1.60
N CYS A 130 22.82 -4.40 -0.79
CA CYS A 130 21.41 -4.58 -0.45
C CYS A 130 20.82 -3.31 0.20
N GLU A 131 21.54 -2.70 1.14
CA GLU A 131 21.12 -1.44 1.80
C GLU A 131 20.98 -0.30 0.78
N VAL A 132 21.97 -0.12 -0.09
CA VAL A 132 21.89 0.90 -1.15
C VAL A 132 20.69 0.64 -2.06
N LEU A 133 20.42 -0.61 -2.43
CA LEU A 133 19.28 -0.97 -3.27
C LEU A 133 17.94 -0.69 -2.58
N ASN A 134 17.82 -0.99 -1.30
CA ASN A 134 16.63 -0.72 -0.50
C ASN A 134 16.34 0.77 -0.41
N VAL A 135 17.36 1.58 -0.10
CA VAL A 135 17.23 3.06 -0.06
C VAL A 135 16.83 3.61 -1.42
N ARG A 136 17.50 3.18 -2.50
CA ARG A 136 17.20 3.65 -3.86
C ARG A 136 15.80 3.24 -4.31
N HIS A 137 15.38 2.02 -4.00
CA HIS A 137 14.04 1.55 -4.31
C HIS A 137 12.97 2.38 -3.58
N ARG A 138 13.14 2.61 -2.28
CA ARG A 138 12.23 3.44 -1.48
C ARG A 138 12.15 4.87 -2.01
N ASN A 139 13.29 5.48 -2.34
CA ASN A 139 13.34 6.83 -2.91
C ASN A 139 12.67 6.91 -4.28
N ALA A 140 12.85 5.90 -5.14
CA ALA A 140 12.17 5.83 -6.44
C ALA A 140 10.65 5.75 -6.27
N GLN A 141 10.15 4.99 -5.29
CA GLN A 141 8.71 4.97 -4.99
C GLN A 141 8.19 6.33 -4.48
N TYR A 142 8.93 7.01 -3.61
CA TYR A 142 8.55 8.35 -3.14
C TYR A 142 8.50 9.36 -4.28
N ALA A 143 9.50 9.36 -5.15
CA ALA A 143 9.52 10.23 -6.33
C ALA A 143 8.34 9.93 -7.28
N GLY A 144 8.02 8.65 -7.50
CA GLY A 144 6.87 8.24 -8.30
C GLY A 144 5.53 8.73 -7.72
N ARG A 145 5.36 8.59 -6.39
CA ARG A 145 4.17 9.10 -5.69
C ARG A 145 4.06 10.63 -5.78
N ALA A 146 5.14 11.35 -5.50
CA ALA A 146 5.17 12.81 -5.59
C ALA A 146 4.88 13.31 -7.02
N SER A 147 5.39 12.62 -8.04
CA SER A 147 5.07 12.94 -9.44
C SER A 147 3.60 12.73 -9.75
N ALA A 148 3.01 11.60 -9.33
CA ALA A 148 1.58 11.34 -9.51
C ALA A 148 0.71 12.38 -8.79
N GLU A 149 1.09 12.78 -7.58
CA GLU A 149 0.42 13.84 -6.81
C GLU A 149 0.46 15.20 -7.54
N LEU A 150 1.63 15.59 -8.05
CA LEU A 150 1.78 16.82 -8.84
C LEU A 150 0.89 16.80 -10.09
N TYR A 151 0.89 15.70 -10.85
CA TYR A 151 0.03 15.60 -12.04
C TYR A 151 -1.45 15.53 -11.69
N THR A 152 -1.79 15.02 -10.51
CA THR A 152 -3.16 15.06 -10.00
C THR A 152 -3.61 16.51 -9.76
N LEU A 153 -2.76 17.36 -9.17
CA LEU A 153 -3.04 18.80 -9.03
C LEU A 153 -3.26 19.46 -10.40
N VAL A 154 -2.38 19.18 -11.37
CA VAL A 154 -2.51 19.71 -12.74
C VAL A 154 -3.83 19.26 -13.39
N PHE A 155 -4.25 18.02 -13.17
CA PHE A 155 -5.50 17.48 -13.72
C PHE A 155 -6.76 18.18 -13.17
N PHE A 156 -6.79 18.49 -11.87
CA PHE A 156 -7.93 19.16 -11.25
C PHE A 156 -7.87 20.69 -11.32
N ARG A 157 -6.76 21.27 -11.79
CA ARG A 157 -6.60 22.72 -11.93
C ARG A 157 -7.66 23.28 -12.89
N GLY A 158 -8.52 24.15 -12.35
CA GLY A 158 -9.62 24.77 -13.10
C GLY A 158 -10.83 23.87 -13.37
N ASN A 159 -10.81 22.60 -12.93
CA ASN A 159 -11.88 21.63 -13.18
C ASN A 159 -12.25 20.90 -11.88
N ALA A 160 -13.11 21.54 -11.07
CA ALA A 160 -13.69 20.89 -9.90
C ALA A 160 -14.58 19.72 -10.32
N LYS A 161 -14.49 18.60 -9.59
CA LYS A 161 -15.33 17.42 -9.85
C LYS A 161 -15.94 16.90 -8.56
N GLU A 162 -17.21 16.52 -8.65
CA GLU A 162 -17.91 15.79 -7.60
C GLU A 162 -17.84 14.30 -7.89
N VAL A 163 -17.44 13.53 -6.89
CA VAL A 163 -17.26 12.08 -6.98
C VAL A 163 -17.61 11.40 -5.68
N ASP A 164 -17.99 10.13 -5.79
CA ASP A 164 -18.19 9.28 -4.62
C ASP A 164 -16.84 8.90 -4.00
N ALA A 165 -16.80 8.98 -2.67
CA ALA A 165 -15.67 8.62 -1.85
C ALA A 165 -16.11 7.71 -0.69
N ARG A 166 -15.14 7.00 -0.12
CA ARG A 166 -15.35 6.04 0.97
C ARG A 166 -14.55 6.42 2.19
N VAL A 167 -15.18 6.39 3.36
CA VAL A 167 -14.50 6.69 4.62
C VAL A 167 -13.57 5.54 4.99
N VAL A 168 -12.28 5.84 5.13
CA VAL A 168 -11.22 4.85 5.46
C VAL A 168 -10.74 5.00 6.89
N LYS A 169 -10.83 6.20 7.46
CA LYS A 169 -10.43 6.45 8.84
C LYS A 169 -11.25 7.57 9.44
N VAL A 170 -11.76 7.34 10.64
CA VAL A 170 -12.43 8.37 11.45
C VAL A 170 -11.41 8.95 12.44
N ARG A 171 -11.38 10.28 12.57
CA ARG A 171 -10.60 11.03 13.57
C ARG A 171 -11.55 11.93 14.36
N GLU A 172 -11.09 12.46 15.50
CA GLU A 172 -11.91 13.34 16.35
C GLU A 172 -12.38 14.63 15.66
N LYS A 173 -11.61 15.16 14.70
CA LYS A 173 -11.89 16.43 14.00
C LYS A 173 -12.09 16.27 12.50
N GLY A 174 -12.47 15.08 12.04
CA GLY A 174 -12.70 14.84 10.62
C GLY A 174 -12.52 13.38 10.21
N VAL A 175 -12.67 13.13 8.91
CA VAL A 175 -12.56 11.80 8.33
C VAL A 175 -11.55 11.79 7.18
N ILE A 176 -10.85 10.67 7.01
CA ILE A 176 -10.04 10.42 5.81
C ILE A 176 -10.90 9.61 4.86
N VAL A 177 -11.05 10.13 3.65
CA VAL A 177 -11.78 9.47 2.57
C VAL A 177 -10.84 9.03 1.46
N PHE A 178 -11.18 7.92 0.83
CA PHE A 178 -10.54 7.40 -0.36
C PHE A 178 -11.47 7.54 -1.55
N ILE A 179 -10.94 8.00 -2.67
CA ILE A 179 -11.68 8.26 -3.90
C ILE A 179 -11.31 7.19 -4.92
N PRO A 180 -12.15 6.14 -5.10
CA PRO A 180 -11.85 4.98 -5.94
C PRO A 180 -11.45 5.34 -7.37
N LYS A 181 -12.17 6.29 -7.96
CA LYS A 181 -12.04 6.65 -9.38
C LYS A 181 -10.66 7.18 -9.74
N TYR A 182 -9.98 7.83 -8.80
CA TYR A 182 -8.68 8.44 -9.01
C TYR A 182 -7.58 7.83 -8.16
N GLY A 183 -7.91 6.96 -7.20
CA GLY A 183 -6.95 6.35 -6.28
C GLY A 183 -6.32 7.35 -5.31
N ILE A 184 -7.05 8.42 -4.94
CA ILE A 184 -6.56 9.50 -4.09
C ILE A 184 -7.15 9.37 -2.69
N GLU A 185 -6.35 9.63 -1.67
CA GLU A 185 -6.80 9.81 -0.29
C GLU A 185 -6.81 11.30 0.05
N GLY A 186 -7.75 11.74 0.88
CA GLY A 186 -7.70 13.08 1.45
C GLY A 186 -8.51 13.21 2.73
N ALA A 187 -8.19 14.24 3.50
CA ALA A 187 -8.88 14.55 4.74
C ALA A 187 -10.06 15.49 4.47
N LEU A 188 -11.21 15.17 5.05
CA LEU A 188 -12.35 16.05 5.20
C LEU A 188 -12.38 16.54 6.65
N VAL A 189 -12.48 17.85 6.82
CA VAL A 189 -12.57 18.52 8.13
C VAL A 189 -13.85 19.35 8.16
N GLY A 190 -14.66 19.18 9.21
CA GLY A 190 -15.86 19.99 9.45
C GLY A 190 -16.96 19.24 10.21
N ASP A 191 -17.88 20.00 10.81
CA ASP A 191 -18.90 19.48 11.73
C ASP A 191 -19.84 18.45 11.07
N ALA A 192 -20.08 18.56 9.76
CA ALA A 192 -20.91 17.61 9.01
C ALA A 192 -20.26 16.22 8.85
N THR A 193 -18.97 16.08 9.14
CA THR A 193 -18.24 14.80 9.05
C THR A 193 -18.40 13.92 10.29
N GLU A 194 -18.92 14.46 11.40
CA GLU A 194 -19.14 13.70 12.66
C GLU A 194 -20.18 12.58 12.51
N ARG A 195 -21.04 12.67 11.50
CA ARG A 195 -22.09 11.66 11.22
C ARG A 195 -21.61 10.52 10.32
N LEU A 196 -20.39 10.60 9.80
CA LEU A 196 -19.87 9.60 8.87
C LEU A 196 -19.17 8.48 9.64
N GLU A 197 -19.62 7.26 9.41
CA GLU A 197 -19.02 6.07 9.98
C GLU A 197 -17.98 5.47 9.04
N LEU A 198 -17.23 4.50 9.55
CA LEU A 198 -16.25 3.79 8.75
C LEU A 198 -16.94 3.04 7.60
N PHE A 199 -16.35 3.10 6.40
CA PHE A 199 -16.87 2.50 5.15
C PHE A 199 -18.10 3.16 4.52
N ASP A 200 -18.61 4.23 5.12
CA ASP A 200 -19.70 4.99 4.53
C ASP A 200 -19.34 5.56 3.16
N THR A 201 -20.37 5.68 2.31
CA THR A 201 -20.27 6.40 1.05
C THR A 201 -20.62 7.86 1.29
N CYS A 202 -19.74 8.76 0.84
CA CYS A 202 -20.02 10.18 0.84
C CYS A 202 -19.70 10.78 -0.53
N ARG A 203 -20.45 11.79 -0.95
CA ARG A 203 -20.10 12.59 -2.13
C ARG A 203 -19.18 13.72 -1.73
N VAL A 204 -18.05 13.83 -2.43
CA VAL A 204 -17.03 14.84 -2.17
C VAL A 204 -16.75 15.64 -3.43
N LYS A 205 -16.52 16.93 -3.24
CA LYS A 205 -16.04 17.83 -4.28
C LYS A 205 -14.53 17.97 -4.14
N ILE A 206 -13.82 17.72 -5.25
CA ILE A 206 -12.37 17.87 -5.35
C ILE A 206 -12.09 19.23 -6.01
N GLU A 207 -11.34 20.08 -5.31
CA GLU A 207 -10.89 21.37 -5.82
C GLU A 207 -9.40 21.57 -5.53
N VAL A 208 -8.72 22.33 -6.38
CA VAL A 208 -7.35 22.79 -6.12
C VAL A 208 -7.42 24.19 -5.55
N LYS A 209 -6.84 24.41 -4.37
CA LYS A 209 -6.71 25.74 -3.77
C LYS A 209 -5.24 26.12 -3.65
N GLN A 210 -4.99 27.42 -3.75
CA GLN A 210 -3.69 28.03 -3.44
C GLN A 210 -3.74 28.58 -2.03
N GLU A 211 -2.73 28.26 -1.23
CA GLU A 211 -2.64 28.71 0.16
C GLU A 211 -1.94 30.09 0.23
N GLY A 212 -2.74 31.16 0.33
CA GLY A 212 -2.25 32.52 0.55
C GLY A 212 -1.30 33.05 -0.55
N GLN A 213 -0.26 33.80 -0.15
CA GLN A 213 0.77 34.35 -1.06
C GLN A 213 1.79 33.29 -1.54
N SER A 214 1.67 32.03 -1.09
CA SER A 214 2.56 30.96 -1.54
C SER A 214 2.09 30.38 -2.87
N ARG A 215 3.02 29.93 -3.72
CA ARG A 215 2.70 29.17 -4.95
C ARG A 215 2.34 27.71 -4.67
N GLN A 216 2.12 27.33 -3.41
CA GLN A 216 1.80 25.96 -3.05
C GLN A 216 0.31 25.68 -3.27
N GLU A 217 0.04 24.82 -4.25
CA GLU A 217 -1.28 24.29 -4.55
C GLU A 217 -1.48 22.98 -3.78
N HIS A 218 -2.67 22.80 -3.23
CA HIS A 218 -3.07 21.55 -2.59
C HIS A 218 -4.50 21.17 -2.96
N LEU A 219 -4.80 19.87 -2.91
CA LEU A 219 -6.15 19.37 -3.09
C LEU A 219 -6.96 19.65 -1.81
N VAL A 220 -8.11 20.26 -1.99
CA VAL A 220 -9.11 20.46 -0.95
C VAL A 220 -10.30 19.58 -1.30
N LEU A 221 -10.66 18.73 -0.35
CA LEU A 221 -11.88 17.94 -0.40
C LEU A 221 -12.93 18.61 0.48
N SER A 222 -14.15 18.76 -0.05
CA SER A 222 -15.30 19.22 0.71
C SER A 222 -16.47 18.26 0.54
N LEU A 223 -17.24 18.07 1.61
CA LEU A 223 -18.44 17.25 1.58
C LEU A 223 -19.52 17.96 0.76
N VAL A 224 -20.14 17.24 -0.17
CA VAL A 224 -21.32 17.73 -0.90
C VAL A 224 -22.55 17.27 -0.12
N ALA A 225 -23.40 18.23 0.25
CA ALA A 225 -24.65 18.00 0.96
C ALA A 225 -25.69 17.26 0.09
#